data_AF-A0A7C6LRF1-F1
#
_entry.id   AF-A0A7C6LRF1-F1
#
_cell.length_a   1.000
_cell.length_b   1.000
_cell.length_c   1.000
_cell.angle_alpha   90.00
_cell.angle_beta   90.00
_cell.angle_gamma   90.00
#
_symmetry.space_group_name_H-M   'P 1'
#
loop_
_entity.id
_entity.type
_entity.pdbx_description
1 polymer ?
#
loop_
_entity_poly.entity_id
_entity_poly.type
_entity_poly.pdbx_seq_one_letter_code
_entity_poly.pdbx_strand_id
1 'polypeptide(L)'
;MLSCDVPKWYIESCRKIQYMFPRAHAVAYTISALRIAWFKVYYPEEYYAAAFTIRGAFDASYMLGEQEEIERRLAALSADGKLRSSPTDIKVYYTLELVREMLRRGISFLPISLYHSDATNFIVEENGKLRPPLASVPGMSEKTAIPIVEEREKGDFLSVEDLKLRAGVNSAVTEELRLCGALDGLPTSTQIDLFSLLDQP
;
A
#
# COMPACT_ATOMS: atom_id res chain seq x y z
N MET A 1 47.09 24.32 -2.72
CA MET A 1 46.71 23.30 -3.72
C MET A 1 47.72 23.28 -4.86
N LEU A 2 47.83 24.34 -5.66
CA LEU A 2 48.86 24.41 -6.73
C LEU A 2 50.30 24.30 -6.19
N SER A 3 50.58 24.91 -5.03
CA SER A 3 51.88 24.81 -4.33
C SER A 3 52.19 23.43 -3.75
N CYS A 4 51.21 22.52 -3.75
CA CYS A 4 51.35 21.14 -3.25
C CYS A 4 51.16 20.13 -4.40
N ASP A 5 51.41 20.56 -5.64
CA ASP A 5 51.29 19.74 -6.86
C ASP A 5 49.91 19.09 -7.06
N VAL A 6 48.84 19.68 -6.53
CA VAL A 6 47.48 19.18 -6.76
C VAL A 6 47.07 19.45 -8.22
N PRO A 7 46.59 18.44 -8.96
CA PRO A 7 46.22 18.59 -10.36
C PRO A 7 45.15 19.66 -10.61
N LYS A 8 45.26 20.40 -11.73
CA LYS A 8 44.31 21.46 -12.10
C LYS A 8 42.86 20.98 -12.16
N TRP A 9 42.62 19.77 -12.68
CA TRP A 9 41.26 19.20 -12.79
C TRP A 9 40.60 19.02 -11.42
N TYR A 10 41.36 18.72 -10.36
CA TYR A 10 40.82 18.54 -9.01
C TYR A 10 40.38 19.89 -8.44
N ILE A 11 41.18 20.93 -8.67
CA ILE A 11 40.85 22.31 -8.27
C ILE A 11 39.59 22.79 -9.00
N GLU A 12 39.48 22.51 -10.30
CA GLU A 12 38.28 22.80 -11.08
C GLU A 12 37.06 22.00 -10.62
N SER A 13 37.24 20.74 -10.24
CA SER A 13 36.19 19.91 -9.65
C SER A 13 35.68 20.52 -8.34
N CYS A 14 36.57 20.91 -7.42
CA CYS A 14 36.18 21.56 -6.16
C CYS A 14 35.37 22.83 -6.39
N ARG A 15 35.65 23.60 -7.44
CA ARG A 15 34.89 24.81 -7.80
C ARG A 15 33.48 24.54 -8.30
N LYS A 16 33.18 23.31 -8.75
CA LYS A 16 31.85 22.91 -9.26
C LYS A 16 30.92 22.40 -8.16
N ILE A 17 31.45 21.97 -7.02
CA ILE A 17 30.68 21.36 -5.94
C ILE A 17 29.78 22.41 -5.26
N GLN A 18 28.47 22.27 -5.43
CA GLN A 18 27.47 23.11 -4.74
C GLN A 18 27.07 22.55 -3.37
N TYR A 19 27.11 21.23 -3.22
CA TYR A 19 26.77 20.50 -2.01
C TYR A 19 27.58 19.21 -1.92
N MET A 20 28.04 18.83 -0.72
CA MET A 20 28.81 17.61 -0.50
C MET A 20 28.49 17.00 0.87
N PHE A 21 28.23 15.69 0.89
CA PHE A 21 27.95 14.98 2.12
C PHE A 21 29.21 14.70 2.94
N PRO A 22 29.19 14.92 4.26
CA PRO A 22 30.21 14.38 5.16
C PRO A 22 30.22 12.85 5.10
N ARG A 23 31.41 12.24 5.18
CA ARG A 23 31.57 10.78 5.12
C ARG A 23 30.70 10.04 6.13
N ALA A 24 30.60 10.54 7.37
CA ALA A 24 29.79 9.90 8.41
C ALA A 24 28.30 9.84 8.03
N HIS A 25 27.76 10.89 7.41
CA HIS A 25 26.39 10.93 6.94
C HIS A 25 26.16 9.92 5.80
N ALA A 26 27.06 9.89 4.81
CA ALA A 26 26.97 8.92 3.72
C ALA A 26 26.99 7.48 4.25
N VAL A 27 27.91 7.15 5.15
CA VAL A 27 28.02 5.81 5.76
C VAL A 27 26.74 5.42 6.52
N ALA A 28 26.17 6.33 7.32
CA ALA A 28 24.94 6.05 8.06
C ALA A 28 23.77 5.69 7.13
N TYR A 29 23.57 6.47 6.06
CA TYR A 29 22.52 6.19 5.07
C TYR A 29 22.79 4.89 4.30
N THR A 30 24.05 4.61 3.94
CA THR A 30 24.43 3.36 3.27
C THR A 30 24.14 2.14 4.16
N ILE A 31 24.46 2.20 5.46
CA ILE A 31 24.16 1.09 6.38
C ILE A 31 22.66 0.84 6.48
N SER A 32 21.85 1.89 6.59
CA SER A 32 20.38 1.76 6.61
C SER A 32 19.85 1.19 5.29
N ALA A 33 20.36 1.65 4.15
CA ALA A 33 19.99 1.14 2.83
C ALA A 33 20.35 -0.35 2.67
N LEU A 34 21.53 -0.76 3.14
CA LEU A 34 21.96 -2.17 3.11
C LEU A 34 21.07 -3.06 3.98
N ARG A 35 20.67 -2.59 5.17
CA ARG A 35 19.72 -3.31 6.03
C ARG A 35 18.38 -3.51 5.32
N ILE A 36 17.83 -2.46 4.72
CA ILE A 36 16.57 -2.53 3.97
C ILE A 36 16.71 -3.45 2.74
N ALA A 37 17.83 -3.35 2.01
CA ALA A 37 18.11 -4.17 0.84
C ALA A 37 18.23 -5.66 1.19
N TRP A 38 18.77 -5.99 2.37
CA TRP A 38 18.84 -7.36 2.84
C TRP A 38 17.44 -7.98 2.98
N PHE A 39 16.48 -7.29 3.59
CA PHE A 39 15.08 -7.74 3.63
C PHE A 39 14.50 -7.85 2.22
N LYS A 40 14.73 -6.85 1.36
CA LYS A 40 14.25 -6.90 -0.03
C LYS A 40 14.73 -8.13 -0.81
N VAL A 41 15.88 -8.71 -0.46
CA VAL A 41 16.44 -9.90 -1.14
C VAL A 41 16.03 -11.20 -0.46
N TYR A 42 16.10 -11.28 0.86
CA TYR A 42 15.93 -12.54 1.62
C TYR A 42 14.54 -12.71 2.25
N TYR A 43 13.78 -11.63 2.43
CA TYR A 43 12.45 -11.57 3.04
C TYR A 43 11.56 -10.59 2.23
N PRO A 44 11.34 -10.88 0.93
CA PRO A 44 10.72 -9.94 0.03
C PRO A 44 9.26 -9.64 0.42
N GLU A 45 8.51 -10.62 0.91
CA GLU A 45 7.12 -10.45 1.36
C GLU A 45 7.01 -9.42 2.49
N GLU A 46 7.84 -9.56 3.53
CA GLU A 46 7.90 -8.63 4.66
C GLU A 46 8.41 -7.26 4.25
N TYR A 47 9.37 -7.20 3.32
CA TYR A 47 9.83 -5.95 2.74
C TYR A 47 8.69 -5.19 2.06
N TYR A 48 7.91 -5.85 1.20
CA TYR A 48 6.81 -5.22 0.50
C TYR A 48 5.69 -4.80 1.47
N ALA A 49 5.37 -5.64 2.46
CA ALA A 49 4.37 -5.31 3.47
C ALA A 49 4.76 -4.03 4.22
N ALA A 50 5.99 -3.96 4.74
CA ALA A 50 6.49 -2.76 5.41
C ALA A 50 6.57 -1.54 4.47
N ALA A 51 6.99 -1.73 3.23
CA ALA A 51 7.10 -0.65 2.25
C ALA A 51 5.73 -0.03 1.92
N PHE A 52 4.70 -0.84 1.72
CA PHE A 52 3.35 -0.35 1.42
C PHE A 52 2.66 0.27 2.63
N THR A 53 2.87 -0.27 3.83
CA THR A 53 2.37 0.32 5.08
C THR A 53 2.95 1.71 5.34
N ILE A 54 4.27 1.88 5.22
CA ILE A 54 4.93 3.13 5.63
C ILE A 54 4.80 4.22 4.57
N ARG A 55 4.80 3.86 3.28
CA ARG A 55 4.92 4.85 2.18
C ARG A 55 3.58 5.40 1.67
N GLY A 56 2.45 4.89 2.19
CA GLY A 56 1.20 5.64 2.37
C GLY A 56 0.50 6.20 1.11
N ALA A 57 0.71 5.60 -0.06
CA ALA A 57 0.00 5.99 -1.29
C ALA A 57 -0.62 4.79 -2.01
N PHE A 58 -0.89 3.71 -1.27
CA PHE A 58 -1.51 2.51 -1.83
C PHE A 58 -3.02 2.70 -1.93
N ASP A 59 -3.58 2.39 -3.09
CA ASP A 59 -5.01 2.45 -3.35
C ASP A 59 -5.47 1.13 -3.97
N ALA A 60 -6.33 0.42 -3.24
CA ALA A 60 -6.79 -0.90 -3.58
C ALA A 60 -7.53 -0.96 -4.93
N SER A 61 -8.21 0.12 -5.34
CA SER A 61 -9.03 0.13 -6.56
C SER A 61 -8.24 -0.11 -7.84
N TYR A 62 -6.92 0.12 -7.80
CA TYR A 62 -6.08 -0.02 -8.98
C TYR A 62 -4.75 -0.71 -8.76
N MET A 63 -4.29 -0.82 -7.52
CA MET A 63 -3.07 -1.55 -7.21
C MET A 63 -3.31 -3.05 -7.03
N LEU A 64 -4.56 -3.48 -6.87
CA LEU A 64 -4.97 -4.89 -6.91
C LEU A 64 -5.30 -5.39 -8.32
N GLY A 65 -5.24 -4.52 -9.33
CA GLY A 65 -5.52 -4.86 -10.71
C GLY A 65 -4.45 -5.77 -11.34
N GLU A 66 -4.80 -6.33 -12.49
CA GLU A 66 -3.88 -7.11 -13.32
C GLU A 66 -2.68 -6.28 -13.79
N GLN A 67 -1.61 -6.97 -14.18
CA GLN A 67 -0.36 -6.34 -14.61
C GLN A 67 -0.56 -5.31 -15.73
N GLU A 68 -1.50 -5.54 -16.65
CA GLU A 68 -1.82 -4.62 -17.74
C GLU A 68 -2.38 -3.27 -17.24
N GLU A 69 -3.21 -3.28 -16.19
CA GLU A 69 -3.77 -2.07 -15.60
C GLU A 69 -2.66 -1.19 -15.01
N ILE A 70 -1.72 -1.83 -14.31
CA ILE A 70 -0.58 -1.18 -13.67
C ILE A 70 0.32 -0.52 -14.73
N GLU A 71 0.65 -1.24 -15.81
CA GLU A 71 1.48 -0.68 -16.89
C GLU A 71 0.78 0.48 -17.61
N ARG A 72 -0.54 0.38 -17.85
CA ARG A 72 -1.32 1.47 -18.44
C ARG A 72 -1.30 2.73 -17.57
N ARG A 73 -1.43 2.59 -16.25
CA ARG A 73 -1.38 3.72 -15.31
C ARG A 73 0.01 4.31 -15.17
N LEU A 74 1.04 3.46 -15.14
CA LEU A 74 2.43 3.93 -15.16
C LEU A 74 2.69 4.77 -16.42
N ALA A 75 2.24 4.31 -17.59
CA ALA A 75 2.36 5.05 -18.85
C ALA A 75 1.61 6.39 -18.82
N ALA A 76 0.40 6.43 -18.22
CA ALA A 76 -0.38 7.66 -18.06
C ALA A 76 0.29 8.69 -17.12
N LEU A 77 0.97 8.21 -16.08
CA LEU A 77 1.72 9.04 -15.12
C LEU A 77 3.08 9.50 -15.66
N SER A 78 3.66 8.75 -16.62
CA SER A 78 4.95 9.05 -17.26
C SER A 78 4.82 9.61 -18.67
N ALA A 79 3.64 10.11 -19.07
CA ALA A 79 3.41 10.65 -20.42
C ALA A 79 4.43 11.77 -20.75
N ASP A 80 5.00 11.72 -21.96
CA ASP A 80 6.06 12.61 -22.48
C ASP A 80 7.42 12.52 -21.77
N GLY A 81 7.70 11.43 -21.05
CA GLY A 81 8.99 11.21 -20.38
C GLY A 81 9.24 12.15 -19.19
N LYS A 82 8.22 12.91 -18.77
CA LYS A 82 8.23 13.73 -17.57
C LYS A 82 7.26 13.12 -16.58
N LEU A 83 7.72 12.83 -15.37
CA LEU A 83 6.79 12.55 -14.27
C LEU A 83 5.93 13.80 -14.07
N ARG A 84 4.60 13.61 -13.99
CA ARG A 84 3.69 14.69 -13.60
C ARG A 84 4.16 15.29 -12.26
N SER A 85 4.24 16.62 -12.20
CA SER A 85 4.91 17.37 -11.12
C SER A 85 4.19 17.34 -9.77
N SER A 86 3.03 16.69 -9.66
CA SER A 86 2.31 16.61 -8.38
C SER A 86 3.06 15.71 -7.41
N PRO A 87 3.36 16.16 -6.17
CA PRO A 87 3.99 15.32 -5.15
C PRO A 87 3.22 14.02 -4.87
N THR A 88 1.90 14.02 -5.06
CA THR A 88 1.05 12.83 -4.92
C THR A 88 1.26 11.86 -6.07
N ASP A 89 1.28 12.35 -7.32
CA ASP A 89 1.49 11.52 -8.51
C ASP A 89 2.85 10.83 -8.48
N ILE A 90 3.89 11.53 -7.99
CA ILE A 90 5.22 10.96 -7.78
C ILE A 90 5.18 9.79 -6.79
N LYS A 91 4.47 9.93 -5.66
CA LYS A 91 4.33 8.85 -4.68
C LYS A 91 3.56 7.67 -5.23
N VAL A 92 2.46 7.92 -5.95
CA VAL A 92 1.65 6.88 -6.59
C VAL A 92 2.49 6.15 -7.63
N TYR A 93 3.27 6.85 -8.45
CA TYR A 93 4.17 6.26 -9.44
C TYR A 93 5.17 5.30 -8.79
N TYR A 94 5.92 5.73 -7.77
CA TYR A 94 6.88 4.86 -7.09
C TYR A 94 6.22 3.67 -6.38
N THR A 95 4.99 3.85 -5.89
CA THR A 95 4.23 2.75 -5.28
C THR A 95 3.82 1.73 -6.34
N LEU A 96 3.36 2.17 -7.51
CA LEU A 96 3.05 1.31 -8.66
C LEU A 96 4.28 0.57 -9.18
N GLU A 97 5.46 1.20 -9.18
CA GLU A 97 6.70 0.51 -9.53
C GLU A 97 7.04 -0.62 -8.56
N LEU A 98 6.83 -0.41 -7.26
CA LEU A 98 7.01 -1.45 -6.24
C LEU A 98 5.98 -2.58 -6.39
N VAL A 99 4.72 -2.24 -6.67
CA VAL A 99 3.67 -3.25 -6.95
C VAL A 99 4.05 -4.07 -8.18
N ARG A 100 4.47 -3.43 -9.27
CA ARG A 100 4.94 -4.12 -10.49
C ARG A 100 6.12 -5.03 -10.21
N GLU A 101 7.09 -4.57 -9.42
CA GLU A 101 8.25 -5.39 -9.02
C GLU A 101 7.81 -6.61 -8.20
N MET A 102 6.91 -6.41 -7.23
CA MET A 102 6.37 -7.46 -6.37
C MET A 102 5.66 -8.54 -7.20
N LEU A 103 4.75 -8.15 -8.10
CA LEU A 103 4.03 -9.07 -8.98
C LEU A 103 4.99 -9.87 -9.88
N ARG A 104 6.01 -9.22 -10.43
CA ARG A 104 7.04 -9.88 -11.26
C ARG A 104 7.93 -10.86 -10.47
N ARG A 105 7.98 -10.73 -9.14
CA ARG A 105 8.64 -11.71 -8.26
C ARG A 105 7.72 -12.87 -7.86
N GLY A 106 6.48 -12.90 -8.35
CA GLY A 106 5.50 -13.95 -8.06
C GLY A 106 4.74 -13.75 -6.75
N ILE A 107 4.92 -12.61 -6.09
CA ILE A 107 4.19 -12.26 -4.86
C ILE A 107 2.92 -11.51 -5.28
N SER A 108 1.76 -11.96 -4.81
CA SER A 108 0.47 -11.39 -5.16
C SER A 108 -0.26 -10.82 -3.94
N PHE A 109 -1.25 -9.97 -4.18
CA PHE A 109 -2.17 -9.54 -3.14
C PHE A 109 -3.30 -10.55 -2.92
N LEU A 110 -3.82 -10.57 -1.71
CA LEU A 110 -5.10 -11.17 -1.36
C LEU A 110 -6.20 -10.10 -1.35
N PRO A 111 -7.46 -10.49 -1.56
CA PRO A 111 -8.57 -9.55 -1.40
C PRO A 111 -8.63 -9.02 0.04
N ILE A 112 -9.17 -7.82 0.16
CA ILE A 112 -9.41 -7.20 1.47
C ILE A 112 -10.50 -7.99 2.18
N SER A 113 -10.29 -8.30 3.45
CA SER A 113 -11.23 -9.10 4.24
C SER A 113 -11.57 -8.36 5.52
N LEU A 114 -12.86 -8.28 5.84
CA LEU A 114 -13.34 -7.63 7.07
C LEU A 114 -12.75 -8.25 8.34
N TYR A 115 -12.47 -9.55 8.33
CA TYR A 115 -12.01 -10.30 9.51
C TYR A 115 -10.49 -10.52 9.54
N HIS A 116 -9.85 -10.62 8.37
CA HIS A 116 -8.41 -10.92 8.30
C HIS A 116 -7.53 -9.71 8.01
N SER A 117 -8.05 -8.65 7.37
CA SER A 117 -7.24 -7.44 7.11
C SER A 117 -7.00 -6.64 8.39
N ASP A 118 -5.81 -6.06 8.54
CA ASP A 118 -5.52 -5.09 9.60
C ASP A 118 -6.20 -3.73 9.33
N ALA A 119 -6.20 -2.85 10.32
CA ALA A 119 -6.66 -1.48 10.13
C ALA A 119 -5.74 -0.69 9.20
N THR A 120 -4.43 -0.76 9.41
CA THR A 120 -3.44 0.12 8.75
C THR A 120 -2.26 -0.63 8.12
N ASN A 121 -1.97 -1.85 8.58
CA ASN A 121 -0.77 -2.58 8.18
C ASN A 121 -1.05 -3.63 7.11
N PHE A 122 -0.10 -3.83 6.19
CA PHE A 122 -0.13 -4.98 5.30
C PHE A 122 0.33 -6.21 6.08
N ILE A 123 -0.46 -7.28 6.01
CA ILE A 123 -0.14 -8.55 6.67
C ILE A 123 0.44 -9.51 5.63
N VAL A 124 1.50 -10.22 6.02
CA VAL A 124 2.02 -11.37 5.26
C VAL A 124 1.29 -12.61 5.76
N GLU A 125 0.58 -13.29 4.86
CA GLU A 125 -0.19 -14.49 5.15
C GLU A 125 0.66 -15.76 4.94
N GLU A 126 0.25 -16.89 5.50
CA GLU A 126 1.03 -18.15 5.45
C GLU A 126 1.34 -18.65 4.02
N ASN A 127 0.54 -18.22 3.05
CA ASN A 127 0.72 -18.55 1.64
C ASN A 127 1.73 -17.64 0.91
N GLY A 128 2.44 -16.75 1.63
CA GLY A 128 3.40 -15.80 1.07
C GLY A 128 2.75 -14.62 0.34
N LYS A 129 1.43 -14.46 0.42
CA LYS A 129 0.70 -13.35 -0.20
C LYS A 129 0.49 -12.22 0.79
N LEU A 130 0.36 -11.01 0.28
CA LEU A 130 0.13 -9.82 1.09
C LEU A 130 -1.36 -9.52 1.15
N ARG A 131 -1.88 -9.33 2.36
CA ARG A 131 -3.23 -8.82 2.56
C ARG A 131 -3.21 -7.31 2.80
N PRO A 132 -3.90 -6.50 1.98
CA PRO A 132 -4.01 -5.07 2.22
C PRO A 132 -4.86 -4.75 3.46
N PRO A 133 -4.56 -3.64 4.14
CA PRO A 133 -5.34 -3.15 5.27
C PRO A 133 -6.67 -2.54 4.82
N LEU A 134 -7.61 -2.40 5.75
CA LEU A 134 -8.89 -1.72 5.50
C LEU A 134 -8.71 -0.25 5.12
N ALA A 135 -7.68 0.44 5.66
CA ALA A 135 -7.38 1.82 5.28
C ALA A 135 -6.91 2.00 3.83
N SER A 136 -6.62 0.92 3.09
CA SER A 136 -6.23 0.97 1.68
C SER A 136 -7.42 1.09 0.70
N VAL A 137 -8.65 0.94 1.22
CA VAL A 137 -9.87 1.09 0.44
C VAL A 137 -10.09 2.58 0.11
N PRO A 138 -10.48 2.93 -1.12
CA PRO A 138 -10.77 4.30 -1.50
C PRO A 138 -11.77 4.96 -0.54
N GLY A 139 -11.44 6.15 -0.05
CA GLY A 139 -12.31 6.90 0.86
C GLY A 139 -12.32 6.39 2.31
N MET A 140 -11.58 5.32 2.63
CA MET A 140 -11.31 4.93 4.01
C MET A 140 -10.09 5.66 4.55
N SER A 141 -10.17 6.03 5.83
CA SER A 141 -9.03 6.57 6.59
C SER A 141 -8.74 5.65 7.77
N GLU A 142 -7.56 5.80 8.37
CA GLU A 142 -7.19 5.07 9.60
C GLU A 142 -8.27 5.23 10.70
N LYS A 143 -8.90 6.42 10.79
CA LYS A 143 -9.98 6.71 11.75
C LYS A 143 -11.24 5.88 11.54
N THR A 144 -11.48 5.42 10.31
CA THR A 144 -12.63 4.57 9.96
C THR A 144 -12.25 3.10 10.03
N ALA A 145 -11.00 2.76 9.70
CA ALA A 145 -10.50 1.40 9.74
C ALA A 145 -10.30 0.86 11.17
N ILE A 146 -9.78 1.69 12.10
CA ILE A 146 -9.52 1.28 13.48
C ILE A 146 -10.81 0.82 14.21
N PRO A 147 -11.91 1.59 14.21
CA PRO A 147 -13.15 1.16 14.86
C PRO A 147 -13.71 -0.16 14.33
N ILE A 148 -13.53 -0.46 13.03
CA ILE A 148 -13.97 -1.73 12.45
C ILE A 148 -13.22 -2.91 13.09
N VAL A 149 -11.89 -2.76 13.25
CA VAL A 149 -11.05 -3.79 13.87
C VAL A 149 -11.33 -3.93 15.37
N GLU A 150 -11.57 -2.83 16.08
CA GLU A 150 -11.92 -2.86 17.49
C GLU A 150 -13.32 -3.48 17.74
N GLU A 151 -14.28 -3.21 16.86
CA GLU A 151 -15.63 -3.76 16.99
C GLU A 151 -15.69 -5.25 16.64
N ARG A 152 -14.97 -5.71 15.61
CA ARG A 152 -14.94 -7.16 15.30
C ARG A 152 -14.37 -8.00 16.44
N GLU A 153 -13.45 -7.46 17.26
CA GLU A 153 -12.93 -8.16 18.43
C GLU A 153 -13.98 -8.38 19.52
N LYS A 154 -15.02 -7.53 19.57
CA LYS A 154 -16.14 -7.65 20.52
C LYS A 154 -17.19 -8.66 20.07
N GLY A 155 -17.15 -9.09 18.80
CA GLY A 155 -18.07 -10.05 18.22
C GLY A 155 -18.33 -9.79 16.74
N ASP A 156 -18.62 -10.86 16.01
CA ASP A 156 -18.83 -10.84 14.57
C ASP A 156 -19.96 -9.89 14.15
N PHE A 157 -19.84 -9.32 12.95
CA PHE A 157 -20.88 -8.46 12.39
C PHE A 157 -22.01 -9.32 11.82
N LEU A 158 -23.24 -9.04 12.25
CA LEU A 158 -24.41 -9.81 11.82
C LEU A 158 -24.92 -9.38 10.43
N SER A 159 -24.77 -8.10 10.10
CA SER A 159 -25.26 -7.52 8.85
C SER A 159 -24.51 -6.24 8.49
N VAL A 160 -24.72 -5.77 7.27
CA VAL A 160 -24.12 -4.51 6.80
C VAL A 160 -24.66 -3.31 7.59
N GLU A 161 -25.89 -3.38 8.08
CA GLU A 161 -26.47 -2.39 8.99
C GLU A 161 -25.77 -2.39 10.36
N ASP A 162 -25.48 -3.58 10.90
CA ASP A 162 -24.75 -3.74 12.15
C ASP A 162 -23.33 -3.15 12.05
N LEU A 163 -22.63 -3.41 10.94
CA LEU A 163 -21.33 -2.80 10.64
C LEU A 163 -21.39 -1.27 10.62
N LYS A 164 -22.39 -0.68 9.96
CA LYS A 164 -22.58 0.78 9.90
C LYS A 164 -22.85 1.37 11.27
N LEU A 165 -23.69 0.71 12.07
CA LEU A 165 -24.09 1.18 13.39
C LEU A 165 -22.92 1.12 14.39
N ARG A 166 -22.20 -0.01 14.42
CA ARG A 166 -21.13 -0.26 15.38
C ARG A 166 -19.84 0.46 15.04
N ALA A 167 -19.40 0.40 13.77
CA ALA A 167 -18.12 0.96 13.34
C ALA A 167 -18.22 2.37 12.74
N GLY A 168 -19.44 2.94 12.62
CA GLY A 168 -19.64 4.32 12.14
C GLY A 168 -19.26 4.54 10.67
N VAL A 169 -19.39 3.49 9.85
CA VAL A 169 -18.97 3.50 8.44
C VAL A 169 -20.02 4.22 7.58
N ASN A 170 -19.57 5.09 6.67
CA ASN A 170 -20.47 5.80 5.76
C ASN A 170 -20.95 4.88 4.60
N SER A 171 -21.99 5.32 3.88
CA SER A 171 -22.56 4.55 2.77
C SER A 171 -21.59 4.37 1.60
N ALA A 172 -20.73 5.35 1.32
CA ALA A 172 -19.74 5.28 0.24
C ALA A 172 -18.68 4.20 0.51
N VAL A 173 -18.11 4.18 1.71
CA VAL A 173 -17.12 3.18 2.15
C VAL A 173 -17.74 1.79 2.19
N THR A 174 -19.00 1.67 2.59
CA THR A 174 -19.70 0.38 2.57
C THR A 174 -19.76 -0.19 1.15
N GLU A 175 -20.04 0.66 0.16
CA GLU A 175 -20.08 0.25 -1.24
C GLU A 175 -18.68 -0.14 -1.74
N GLU A 176 -17.64 0.61 -1.39
CA GLU A 176 -16.26 0.26 -1.75
C GLU A 176 -15.80 -1.06 -1.09
N LEU A 177 -16.17 -1.30 0.17
CA LEU A 177 -15.93 -2.57 0.84
C LEU A 177 -16.66 -3.73 0.15
N ARG A 178 -17.88 -3.48 -0.36
CA ARG A 178 -18.63 -4.45 -1.17
C ARG A 178 -17.93 -4.72 -2.50
N LEU A 179 -17.47 -3.68 -3.19
CA LEU A 179 -16.74 -3.81 -4.47
C LEU A 179 -15.41 -4.55 -4.30
N CYS A 180 -14.75 -4.39 -3.17
CA CYS A 180 -13.52 -5.12 -2.83
C CYS A 180 -13.78 -6.58 -2.40
N GLY A 181 -15.03 -7.03 -2.31
CA GLY A 181 -15.42 -8.36 -1.85
C GLY A 181 -15.29 -8.58 -0.33
N ALA A 182 -15.03 -7.52 0.44
CA ALA A 182 -14.83 -7.63 1.89
C ALA A 182 -16.13 -7.93 2.66
N LEU A 183 -17.29 -7.71 2.04
CA LEU A 183 -18.63 -7.96 2.59
C LEU A 183 -19.30 -9.22 2.02
N ASP A 184 -18.58 -10.02 1.23
CA ASP A 184 -19.11 -11.25 0.64
C ASP A 184 -19.50 -12.24 1.75
N GLY A 185 -20.79 -12.54 1.87
CA GLY A 185 -21.36 -13.40 2.91
C GLY A 185 -22.04 -12.67 4.07
N LEU A 186 -21.99 -11.33 4.13
CA LEU A 186 -22.73 -10.55 5.12
C LEU A 186 -24.12 -10.16 4.58
N PRO A 187 -25.23 -10.49 5.27
CA PRO A 187 -26.56 -10.09 4.82
C PRO A 187 -26.73 -8.56 4.92
N THR A 188 -27.57 -8.00 4.04
CA THR A 188 -27.81 -6.55 3.98
C THR A 188 -28.51 -6.00 5.22
N SER A 189 -29.40 -6.78 5.84
CA SER A 189 -30.09 -6.43 7.09
C SER A 189 -30.18 -7.63 8.02
N THR A 190 -30.34 -7.37 9.32
CA THR A 190 -30.54 -8.40 10.36
C THR A 190 -31.97 -8.95 10.37
N GLN A 191 -32.89 -8.37 9.58
CA GLN A 191 -34.21 -8.96 9.38
C GLN A 191 -34.07 -10.30 8.63
N ILE A 192 -34.45 -11.39 9.30
CA ILE A 192 -34.72 -12.67 8.65
C ILE A 192 -35.85 -12.41 7.67
N ASP A 193 -35.54 -12.30 6.39
CA ASP A 193 -36.56 -12.27 5.36
C ASP A 193 -37.10 -13.69 5.22
N LEU A 194 -38.25 -13.95 5.85
CA LEU A 194 -38.91 -15.26 5.86
C LEU A 194 -39.17 -15.78 4.43
N PHE A 195 -39.24 -14.89 3.43
CA PHE A 195 -39.40 -15.24 2.02
C PHE A 195 -38.09 -15.74 1.38
N SER A 196 -36.93 -15.25 1.81
CA SER A 196 -35.63 -15.75 1.34
C SER A 196 -35.32 -17.19 1.77
N LEU A 197 -35.98 -17.67 2.83
CA LEU A 197 -35.93 -19.06 3.30
C LEU A 197 -36.85 -20.01 2.51
N LEU A 198 -37.80 -19.47 1.74
CA LEU A 198 -38.76 -20.24 0.94
C LEU A 198 -38.33 -20.43 -0.52
N ASP A 199 -37.33 -19.67 -0.98
CA ASP A 199 -36.83 -19.68 -2.36
C ASP A 199 -35.55 -20.51 -2.58
N GLN A 200 -35.18 -21.39 -1.63
CA GLN A 200 -34.16 -22.41 -1.89
C GLN A 200 -34.80 -23.62 -2.60
N PRO A 201 -34.26 -24.09 -3.73
CA PRO A 201 -34.79 -25.22 -4.49
C PRO A 201 -34.69 -26.56 -3.75
#